data_AF-A0A7C5Q0P8-F1
#
_entry.id   AF-A0A7C5Q0P8-F1
#
_cell.length_a   1.000
_cell.length_b   1.000
_cell.length_c   1.000
_cell.angle_alpha   90.00
_cell.angle_beta   90.00
_cell.angle_gamma   90.00
#
_symmetry.space_group_name_H-M   'P 1'
#
loop_
_entity.id
_entity.type
_entity.pdbx_description
1 polymer ?
#
loop_
_entity_poly.entity_id
_entity_poly.type
_entity_poly.pdbx_seq_one_letter_code
_entity_poly.pdbx_strand_id
1 'polypeptide(L)'
;GADPQTMALMRERSFVVWLRVSFEEFKKRCASGEERPLLRRGDEELRDLLRRRERVYRSAHLTLTPTDPERTADKIIEAWESLRRR
;
A
#
# COMPACT_ATOMS: atom_id res chain seq x y z
N GLY A 1 -7.88 2.55 7.66
CA GLY A 1 -7.00 2.06 6.57
C GLY A 1 -6.66 3.17 5.60
N ALA A 2 -7.59 3.57 4.74
CA ALA A 2 -7.41 4.71 3.83
C ALA A 2 -8.17 5.95 4.33
N ASP A 3 -8.00 6.25 5.62
CA ASP A 3 -8.55 7.45 6.22
C ASP A 3 -7.50 8.58 6.09
N PRO A 4 -7.85 9.75 5.51
CA PRO A 4 -6.89 10.83 5.30
C PRO A 4 -6.26 11.36 6.60
N GLN A 5 -7.01 11.42 7.71
CA GLN A 5 -6.49 11.91 8.99
C GLN A 5 -5.44 10.96 9.55
N THR A 6 -5.72 9.65 9.51
CA THR A 6 -4.78 8.59 9.87
C THR A 6 -3.53 8.67 8.99
N MET A 7 -3.69 8.85 7.68
CA MET A 7 -2.56 8.96 6.76
C MET A 7 -1.70 10.20 7.03
N ALA A 8 -2.31 11.34 7.34
CA ALA A 8 -1.58 12.55 7.72
C ALA A 8 -0.76 12.32 8.99
N LEU A 9 -1.36 11.73 10.04
CA LEU A 9 -0.68 11.41 11.28
C LEU A 9 0.49 10.44 11.07
N MET A 10 0.29 9.39 10.26
CA MET A 10 1.36 8.46 9.92
C MET A 10 2.49 9.17 9.18
N ARG A 11 2.18 10.04 8.22
CA ARG A 11 3.20 10.78 7.46
C ARG A 11 4.02 11.74 8.34
N GLU A 12 3.36 12.41 9.27
CA GLU A 12 4.03 13.36 10.16
C GLU A 12 5.03 12.67 11.11
N ARG A 13 4.70 11.44 11.55
CA ARG A 13 5.46 10.77 12.62
C ARG A 13 6.31 9.59 12.17
N SER A 14 6.23 9.18 10.90
CA SER A 14 6.88 7.96 10.43
C SER A 14 7.17 7.97 8.94
N PHE A 15 8.01 7.04 8.48
CA PHE A 15 8.25 6.81 7.06
C PHE A 15 7.21 5.87 6.45
N VAL A 16 6.14 6.45 5.92
CA VAL A 16 5.08 5.69 5.23
C VAL A 16 5.50 5.22 3.83
N VAL A 17 5.38 3.91 3.58
CA VAL A 17 5.62 3.27 2.28
C VAL A 17 4.32 2.68 1.74
N TRP A 18 4.02 2.93 0.46
CA TRP A 18 2.94 2.29 -0.26
C TRP A 18 3.46 1.19 -1.21
N LEU A 19 3.14 -0.06 -0.89
CA LEU A 19 3.35 -1.21 -1.78
C LEU A 19 2.21 -1.31 -2.78
N ARG A 20 2.42 -0.78 -3.98
CA ARG A 20 1.41 -0.72 -5.04
C ARG A 20 1.44 -1.99 -5.87
N VAL A 21 0.33 -2.72 -5.88
CA VAL A 21 0.13 -3.91 -6.73
C VAL A 21 -1.05 -3.70 -7.69
N SER A 22 -1.09 -4.46 -8.78
CA SER A 22 -2.24 -4.46 -9.69
C SER A 22 -3.48 -5.06 -8.99
N PHE A 23 -4.67 -4.73 -9.50
CA PHE A 23 -5.91 -5.30 -8.98
C PHE A 23 -5.93 -6.84 -9.09
N GLU A 24 -5.43 -7.38 -10.19
CA GLU A 24 -5.35 -8.83 -10.40
C GLU A 24 -4.41 -9.51 -9.39
N GLU A 25 -3.24 -8.90 -9.13
CA GLU A 25 -2.30 -9.41 -8.14
C GLU A 25 -2.88 -9.30 -6.71
N PHE A 26 -3.58 -8.20 -6.41
CA PHE A 26 -4.33 -8.04 -5.16
C PHE A 26 -5.34 -9.17 -4.97
N LYS A 27 -6.17 -9.46 -5.98
CA LYS A 27 -7.15 -10.54 -5.93
C LYS A 27 -6.48 -11.89 -5.73
N LYS A 28 -5.44 -12.20 -6.52
CA LYS A 28 -4.70 -13.47 -6.44
C LYS A 28 -4.14 -13.72 -5.04
N ARG A 29 -3.48 -12.73 -4.42
CA ARG A 29 -2.89 -12.86 -3.08
C ARG A 29 -3.93 -12.90 -1.96
N CYS A 30 -5.07 -12.26 -2.17
CA CYS A 30 -6.12 -12.17 -1.18
C CYS A 30 -7.10 -13.37 -1.24
N ALA A 31 -7.21 -14.03 -2.39
CA ALA A 31 -8.05 -15.21 -2.59
C ALA A 31 -7.65 -16.43 -1.73
N SER A 32 -6.39 -16.50 -1.29
CA SER A 32 -5.88 -17.60 -0.48
C SER A 32 -5.92 -17.36 1.04
N GLY A 33 -6.46 -16.21 1.49
CA GLY A 33 -6.43 -15.82 2.91
C GLY A 33 -7.75 -16.08 3.65
N GLU A 34 -7.64 -16.39 4.94
CA GLU A 34 -8.75 -16.50 5.91
C GLU A 34 -9.76 -15.34 5.82
N GLU A 35 -11.00 -15.59 6.29
CA GLU A 35 -12.19 -14.74 6.17
C GLU A 35 -11.90 -13.25 5.97
N ARG A 36 -11.95 -12.81 4.70
CA ARG A 36 -11.88 -11.39 4.34
C ARG A 36 -13.27 -10.92 3.90
N PRO A 37 -14.08 -10.32 4.78
CA PRO A 37 -15.46 -9.92 4.45
C PRO A 37 -15.55 -8.99 3.23
N LEU A 38 -14.52 -8.18 2.98
CA LEU A 38 -14.48 -7.27 1.84
C LEU A 38 -14.28 -7.97 0.49
N LEU A 39 -13.64 -9.15 0.45
CA LEU A 39 -13.44 -9.91 -0.79
C LEU A 39 -14.69 -10.67 -1.24
N ARG A 40 -15.73 -10.73 -0.39
CA ARG A 40 -17.05 -11.26 -0.76
C ARG A 40 -17.84 -10.31 -1.67
N ARG A 41 -17.31 -9.10 -1.89
CA ARG A 41 -17.89 -8.07 -2.77
C ARG A 41 -17.53 -8.35 -4.23
N GLY A 42 -18.35 -7.83 -5.14
CA GLY A 42 -18.08 -7.92 -6.58
C GLY A 42 -16.81 -7.18 -6.99
N ASP A 43 -16.25 -7.58 -8.13
CA ASP A 43 -15.02 -6.99 -8.68
C ASP A 43 -15.13 -5.47 -8.90
N GLU A 44 -16.29 -4.99 -9.34
CA GLU A 44 -16.53 -3.56 -9.56
C GLU A 44 -16.43 -2.75 -8.25
N GLU A 45 -17.08 -3.23 -7.18
CA GLU A 45 -17.00 -2.59 -5.86
C GLU A 45 -15.58 -2.60 -5.31
N LEU A 46 -14.84 -3.68 -5.52
CA LEU A 46 -13.45 -3.78 -5.09
C LEU A 46 -12.54 -2.82 -5.88
N ARG A 47 -12.77 -2.67 -7.19
CA ARG A 47 -12.05 -1.69 -8.02
C ARG A 47 -12.35 -0.27 -7.56
N ASP A 48 -13.61 0.05 -7.28
CA ASP A 48 -14.00 1.35 -6.74
C ASP A 48 -13.40 1.64 -5.37
N LEU A 49 -13.43 0.64 -4.49
CA LEU A 49 -12.80 0.72 -3.19
C LEU A 49 -11.30 1.01 -3.35
N LEU A 50 -10.61 0.26 -4.20
CA LEU A 50 -9.19 0.48 -4.45
C LEU A 50 -8.92 1.89 -4.99
N ARG A 51 -9.67 2.34 -6.00
CA ARG A 51 -9.56 3.71 -6.56
C ARG A 51 -9.67 4.79 -5.50
N ARG A 52 -10.64 4.67 -4.60
CA ARG A 52 -10.82 5.61 -3.48
C ARG A 52 -9.62 5.58 -2.54
N ARG A 53 -9.12 4.38 -2.19
CA ARG A 53 -7.96 4.21 -1.30
C ARG A 53 -6.67 4.74 -1.92
N GLU A 54 -6.46 4.56 -3.23
CA GLU A 54 -5.28 5.06 -3.92
C GLU A 54 -5.12 6.58 -3.78
N ARG A 55 -6.21 7.36 -3.70
CA ARG A 55 -6.13 8.81 -3.48
C ARG A 55 -5.42 9.15 -2.17
N VAL A 56 -5.61 8.32 -1.14
CA VAL A 56 -4.96 8.49 0.16
C VAL A 56 -3.54 7.93 0.13
N TYR A 57 -3.36 6.70 -0.38
CA TYR A 57 -2.05 6.03 -0.41
C TYR A 57 -1.01 6.74 -1.29
N ARG A 58 -1.43 7.46 -2.34
CA ARG A 58 -0.54 8.30 -3.16
C ARG A 58 0.22 9.35 -2.36
N SER A 59 -0.26 9.71 -1.17
CA SER A 59 0.46 10.63 -0.29
C SER A 59 1.60 9.96 0.47
N ALA A 60 1.92 8.67 0.32
CA ALA A 60 3.06 8.05 1.01
C ALA A 60 4.41 8.72 0.67
N HIS A 61 5.41 8.60 1.54
CA HIS A 61 6.77 9.11 1.26
C HIS A 61 7.44 8.35 0.13
N LEU A 62 7.15 7.06 0.03
CA LEU A 62 7.65 6.18 -1.01
C LEU A 62 6.51 5.34 -1.56
N THR A 63 6.44 5.23 -2.88
CA THR A 63 5.56 4.30 -3.58
C THR A 63 6.41 3.39 -4.43
N LEU A 64 6.22 2.08 -4.31
CA LEU A 64 6.96 1.10 -5.09
C LEU A 64 6.07 -0.06 -5.49
N THR A 65 6.39 -0.68 -6.63
CA THR A 65 5.78 -1.96 -7.02
C THR A 65 6.65 -3.08 -6.46
N PRO A 66 6.13 -3.89 -5.52
CA PRO A 66 6.92 -4.95 -4.91
C PRO A 66 7.26 -6.02 -5.96
N THR A 67 8.48 -6.54 -5.89
CA THR A 67 8.94 -7.63 -6.76
C THR A 67 9.17 -8.88 -5.92
N ASP A 68 10.43 -9.16 -5.57
CA ASP A 68 10.80 -10.08 -4.52
C ASP A 68 10.81 -9.35 -3.15
N PRO A 69 10.42 -10.01 -2.05
CA PRO A 69 10.43 -9.42 -0.71
C PRO A 69 11.77 -8.84 -0.27
N GLU A 70 12.89 -9.52 -0.53
CA GLU A 70 14.23 -9.10 -0.06
C GLU A 70 14.65 -7.80 -0.75
N ARG A 71 14.65 -7.78 -2.09
CA ARG A 71 14.94 -6.58 -2.88
C ARG A 71 13.96 -5.44 -2.60
N THR A 72 12.72 -5.76 -2.26
CA THR A 72 11.72 -4.75 -1.89
C THR A 72 12.09 -4.13 -0.54
N ALA A 73 12.51 -4.93 0.43
CA ALA A 73 12.96 -4.45 1.73
C ALA A 73 14.24 -3.60 1.60
N ASP A 74 15.21 -4.05 0.80
CA ASP A 74 16.45 -3.30 0.55
C ASP A 74 16.16 -1.91 0.01
N LYS A 75 15.30 -1.79 -1.01
CA LYS A 75 14.89 -0.49 -1.58
C LYS A 75 14.22 0.42 -0.56
N ILE A 76 13.45 -0.13 0.38
CA ILE A 76 12.81 0.64 1.45
C ILE A 76 13.84 1.19 2.42
N ILE A 77 14.81 0.35 2.82
CA ILE A 77 15.88 0.73 3.73
C ILE A 77 16.76 1.80 3.09
N GLU A 78 17.19 1.61 1.84
CA GLU A 78 17.99 2.59 1.09
C GLU A 78 17.28 3.96 1.00
N ALA A 79 15.98 3.95 0.67
CA ALA A 79 15.19 5.17 0.58
C ALA A 79 15.07 5.88 1.93
N TRP A 80 14.87 5.13 3.02
CA TRP A 80 14.83 5.67 4.37
C TRP A 80 16.18 6.29 4.78
N GLU A 81 17.29 5.60 4.52
CA GLU A 81 18.64 6.13 4.81
C GLU A 81 18.96 7.39 4.02
N SER A 82 18.56 7.46 2.75
CA SER A 82 18.72 8.68 1.94
C SER A 82 17.92 9.85 2.50
N LEU A 83 16.76 9.58 3.12
CA LEU A 83 15.92 10.62 3.73
C LEU A 83 16.51 11.11 5.05
N ARG A 84 17.06 10.20 5.87
CA ARG A 84 17.68 10.53 7.16
C ARG A 84 18.99 11.31 7.05
N ARG A 85 19.68 11.19 5.90
CA ARG A 85 20.92 11.94 5.60
C ARG A 85 20.69 13.37 5.11
N ARG A 86 19.44 13.76 4.85
CA ARG A 86 19.04 15.12 4.47
C ARG A 86 18.54 15.88 5.68
#